data_AF-A0A354P7T7-F1
#
_entry.id   AF-A0A354P7T7-F1
#
_cell.length_a   1.000
_cell.length_b   1.000
_cell.length_c   1.000
_cell.angle_alpha   90.00
_cell.angle_beta   90.00
_cell.angle_gamma   90.00
#
_symmetry.space_group_name_H-M   'P 1'
#
loop_
_entity.id
_entity.type
_entity.pdbx_description
1 polymer ?
#
loop_
_entity_poly.entity_id
_entity_poly.type
_entity_poly.pdbx_seq_one_letter_code
_entity_poly.pdbx_strand_id
1 'polypeptide(L)'
;MVPDQSTFLNKVLPVVKAWGQKSFTGNDRQTQTSDAISHAWKIYLTAPVDTKPSQIAWYAIKSVKDNRQFSESTRCVMSPKKRQRKPERQEFEAVFAARDNANPARLVAFKLDFQQWFAELNPRAKEVAELLALGHETQVVAEMLGVTPGAVSQWRRRLESSWYATR
;
A
#
# COMPACT_ATOMS: atom_id res chain seq x y z
N MET A 1 -31.36 17.97 12.40
CA MET A 1 -31.24 19.05 11.40
C MET A 1 -30.51 18.46 10.21
N VAL A 2 -31.12 18.43 9.01
CA VAL A 2 -30.48 17.86 7.82
C VAL A 2 -29.24 18.72 7.49
N PRO A 3 -28.07 18.12 7.22
CA PRO A 3 -26.90 18.89 6.83
C PRO A 3 -27.19 19.65 5.53
N ASP A 4 -27.30 20.97 5.65
CA ASP A 4 -27.58 21.84 4.52
C ASP A 4 -26.28 22.25 3.82
N GLN A 5 -26.25 22.03 2.51
CA GLN A 5 -25.13 22.39 1.64
C GLN A 5 -24.89 23.90 1.64
N SER A 6 -25.93 24.72 1.71
CA SER A 6 -25.78 26.19 1.67
C SER A 6 -25.03 26.71 2.90
N THR A 7 -25.31 26.12 4.06
CA THR A 7 -24.63 26.43 5.33
C THR A 7 -23.14 26.09 5.26
N PHE A 8 -22.77 24.95 4.68
CA PHE A 8 -21.36 24.58 4.50
C PHE A 8 -20.63 25.55 3.57
N LEU A 9 -21.23 25.86 2.41
CA LEU A 9 -20.62 26.75 1.42
C LEU A 9 -20.40 28.18 1.95
N ASN A 10 -21.34 28.69 2.75
CA ASN A 10 -21.29 30.07 3.25
C ASN A 10 -20.49 30.23 4.53
N LYS A 11 -20.48 29.23 5.43
CA LYS A 11 -19.87 29.37 6.77
C LYS A 11 -18.59 28.56 6.96
N VAL A 12 -18.51 27.35 6.40
CA VAL A 12 -17.39 26.42 6.67
C VAL A 12 -16.31 26.52 5.60
N LEU A 13 -16.72 26.52 4.32
CA LEU A 13 -15.80 26.55 3.18
C LEU A 13 -14.82 27.75 3.19
N PRO A 14 -15.24 29.00 3.50
CA PRO A 14 -14.32 30.13 3.52
C PRO A 14 -13.23 29.97 4.58
N VAL A 15 -13.58 29.41 5.74
CA VAL A 15 -12.64 29.18 6.86
C VAL A 15 -11.61 28.12 6.47
N VAL A 16 -12.06 27.01 5.85
CA VAL A 16 -11.17 25.95 5.37
C VAL A 16 -10.21 26.48 4.30
N LYS A 17 -10.68 27.29 3.35
CA LYS A 17 -9.82 27.91 2.32
C LYS A 17 -8.78 28.85 2.93
N ALA A 18 -9.19 29.73 3.84
CA ALA A 18 -8.28 30.67 4.50
C ALA A 18 -7.20 29.95 5.31
N TRP A 19 -7.55 28.87 5.99
CA TRP A 19 -6.59 28.06 6.73
C TRP A 19 -5.69 27.22 5.82
N GLY A 20 -6.23 26.67 4.73
CA GLY A 20 -5.46 25.92 3.72
C GLY A 20 -4.39 26.79 3.06
N GLN A 21 -4.73 28.04 2.72
CA GLN A 21 -3.78 29.03 2.20
C GLN A 21 -2.61 29.31 3.15
N LYS A 22 -2.86 29.31 4.47
CA LYS A 22 -1.83 29.53 5.49
C LYS A 22 -1.04 28.27 5.84
N SER A 23 -1.65 27.09 5.72
CA SER A 23 -1.12 25.84 6.26
C SER A 23 -0.31 25.01 5.27
N PHE A 24 -0.55 25.20 3.97
CA PHE A 24 0.06 24.45 2.88
C PHE A 24 0.96 25.35 2.03
N THR A 25 2.14 24.85 1.68
CA THR A 25 3.17 25.56 0.91
C THR A 25 3.65 24.71 -0.26
N GLY A 26 4.10 25.34 -1.35
CA GLY A 26 4.63 24.65 -2.53
C GLY A 26 3.61 24.40 -3.65
N ASN A 27 4.02 23.66 -4.68
CA ASN A 27 3.21 23.40 -5.89
C ASN A 27 1.95 22.56 -5.64
N ASP A 28 1.95 21.70 -4.62
CA ASP A 28 0.82 20.81 -4.31
C ASP A 28 -0.26 21.46 -3.42
N ARG A 29 -0.11 22.76 -3.12
CA ARG A 29 -1.00 23.51 -2.22
C ARG A 29 -2.47 23.44 -2.65
N GLN A 30 -2.74 23.52 -3.95
CA GLN A 30 -4.10 23.51 -4.47
C GLN A 30 -4.77 22.15 -4.29
N THR A 31 -4.02 21.07 -4.52
CA THR A 31 -4.44 19.69 -4.29
C THR A 31 -4.73 19.46 -2.80
N GLN A 32 -3.80 19.84 -1.92
CA GLN A 32 -3.98 19.71 -0.47
C GLN A 32 -5.17 20.52 0.06
N THR A 33 -5.44 21.69 -0.53
CA THR A 33 -6.62 22.50 -0.20
C THR A 33 -7.91 21.82 -0.65
N SER A 34 -7.91 21.20 -1.83
CA SER A 34 -9.05 20.41 -2.35
C SER A 34 -9.37 19.21 -1.44
N ASP A 35 -8.34 18.49 -1.00
CA ASP A 35 -8.48 17.37 -0.07
C ASP A 35 -9.00 17.82 1.29
N ALA A 36 -8.52 18.96 1.80
CA ALA A 36 -9.00 19.55 3.04
C ALA A 36 -10.48 19.94 2.95
N ILE A 37 -10.94 20.52 1.82
CA ILE A 37 -12.37 20.82 1.61
C ILE A 37 -13.21 19.55 1.67
N SER A 38 -12.71 18.47 1.06
CA SER A 38 -13.43 17.20 1.00
C SER A 38 -13.53 16.51 2.37
N HIS A 39 -12.44 16.53 3.16
CA HIS A 39 -12.47 16.11 4.56
C HIS A 39 -13.39 16.99 5.42
N ALA A 40 -13.36 18.30 5.22
CA ALA A 40 -14.23 19.23 5.95
C ALA A 40 -15.71 18.93 5.70
N TRP A 41 -16.09 18.58 4.47
CA TRP A 41 -17.45 18.14 4.15
C TRP A 41 -17.82 16.85 4.89
N LYS A 42 -16.93 15.84 4.85
CA LYS A 42 -17.16 14.58 5.57
C LYS A 42 -17.32 14.79 7.08
N ILE A 43 -16.45 15.61 7.67
CA ILE A 43 -16.52 15.97 9.09
C ILE A 43 -17.83 16.69 9.37
N TYR A 44 -18.22 17.67 8.56
CA TYR A 44 -19.48 18.41 8.71
C TYR A 44 -20.72 17.52 8.70
N LEU A 45 -20.74 16.46 7.89
CA LEU A 45 -21.84 15.49 7.86
C LEU A 45 -21.92 14.61 9.11
N THR A 46 -20.78 14.34 9.77
CA THR A 46 -20.70 13.44 10.94
C THR A 46 -20.64 14.16 12.28
N ALA A 47 -20.29 15.45 12.28
CA ALA A 47 -20.05 16.22 13.48
C ALA A 47 -21.38 16.62 14.16
N PRO A 48 -21.38 16.81 15.49
CA PRO A 48 -22.54 17.34 16.19
C PRO A 48 -22.83 18.78 15.74
N VAL A 49 -24.11 19.18 15.85
CA VAL A 49 -24.67 20.41 15.23
C VAL A 49 -24.03 21.70 15.76
N ASP A 50 -23.41 21.65 16.94
CA ASP A 50 -22.75 22.76 17.63
C ASP A 50 -21.27 22.95 17.23
N THR A 51 -20.73 22.11 16.35
CA THR A 51 -19.30 22.14 15.99
C THR A 51 -18.94 23.43 15.28
N LYS A 52 -17.92 24.13 15.78
CA LYS A 52 -17.47 25.40 15.19
C LYS A 52 -16.79 25.16 13.84
N PRO A 53 -17.01 26.02 12.83
CA PRO A 53 -16.33 25.94 11.53
C PRO A 53 -14.80 25.90 11.62
N SER A 54 -14.22 26.59 12.61
CA SER A 54 -12.77 26.57 12.86
C SER A 54 -12.25 25.21 13.31
N GLN A 55 -13.03 24.46 14.10
CA GLN A 55 -12.67 23.10 14.52
C GLN A 55 -12.72 22.14 13.32
N ILE A 56 -13.75 22.26 12.47
CA ILE A 56 -13.85 21.48 11.23
C ILE A 56 -12.65 21.75 10.32
N ALA A 57 -12.29 23.03 10.15
CA ALA A 57 -11.12 23.42 9.34
C ALA A 57 -9.80 22.89 9.92
N TRP A 58 -9.62 22.97 11.24
CA TRP A 58 -8.43 22.43 11.91
C TRP A 58 -8.30 20.92 11.69
N TYR A 59 -9.37 20.15 11.93
CA TYR A 59 -9.35 18.70 11.74
C TYR A 59 -9.15 18.30 10.28
N ALA A 60 -9.74 19.03 9.33
CA ALA A 60 -9.59 18.78 7.91
C ALA A 60 -8.17 19.06 7.39
N ILE A 61 -7.50 20.09 7.91
CA ILE A 61 -6.11 20.37 7.56
C ILE A 61 -5.18 19.38 8.24
N LYS A 62 -5.45 19.05 9.50
CA LYS A 62 -4.69 18.05 10.24
C LYS A 62 -4.76 16.69 9.55
N SER A 63 -5.92 16.26 9.04
CA SER A 63 -6.03 14.98 8.33
C SER A 63 -5.16 14.94 7.07
N VAL A 64 -5.11 16.02 6.30
CA VAL A 64 -4.24 16.13 5.11
C VAL A 64 -2.76 16.13 5.50
N LYS A 65 -2.38 16.85 6.58
CA LYS A 65 -0.99 16.88 7.09
C LYS A 65 -0.53 15.54 7.66
N ASP A 66 -1.43 14.80 8.31
CA ASP A 66 -1.17 13.44 8.82
C ASP A 66 -1.17 12.39 7.68
N ASN A 67 -1.03 12.82 6.42
CA ASN A 67 -1.07 12.00 5.19
C ASN A 67 -2.34 11.14 5.03
N ARG A 68 -3.45 11.48 5.69
CA ARG A 68 -4.75 10.84 5.45
C ARG A 68 -5.41 11.52 4.24
N GLN A 69 -5.03 11.12 3.03
CA GLN A 69 -5.58 11.67 1.79
C GLN A 69 -7.08 11.34 1.64
N PHE A 70 -7.90 12.32 1.22
CA PHE A 70 -9.34 12.12 1.02
C PHE A 70 -9.56 11.29 -0.24
N SER A 71 -10.02 10.05 -0.03
CA SER A 71 -10.31 9.07 -1.08
C SER A 71 -9.28 9.02 -2.22
N GLU A 72 -8.08 8.57 -1.90
CA GLU A 72 -7.48 7.58 -2.78
C GLU A 72 -8.40 6.35 -2.73
N SER A 73 -9.44 6.33 -3.56
CA SER A 73 -9.94 5.06 -4.04
C SER A 73 -8.72 4.32 -4.60
N THR A 74 -8.50 3.07 -4.20
CA THR A 74 -7.51 2.18 -4.84
C THR A 74 -7.72 2.09 -6.36
N ARG A 75 -8.87 2.53 -6.88
CA ARG A 75 -9.17 2.63 -8.31
C ARG A 75 -8.79 3.98 -8.96
N CYS A 76 -8.53 5.05 -8.20
CA CYS A 76 -8.18 6.37 -8.76
C CYS A 76 -6.87 6.29 -9.56
N VAL A 77 -6.88 6.66 -10.84
CA VAL A 77 -5.70 6.64 -11.73
C VAL A 77 -4.62 7.62 -11.28
N MET A 78 -5.01 8.68 -10.57
CA MET A 78 -4.13 9.76 -10.12
C MET A 78 -3.62 9.60 -8.68
N SER A 79 -3.96 8.49 -8.01
CA SER A 79 -3.47 8.17 -6.66
C SER A 79 -1.94 8.03 -6.68
N PRO A 80 -1.17 8.68 -5.79
CA PRO A 80 0.26 8.40 -5.62
C PRO A 80 0.59 6.92 -5.40
N LYS A 81 -0.33 6.11 -4.84
CA LYS A 81 -0.16 4.63 -4.79
C LYS A 81 -0.13 3.95 -6.16
N LYS A 82 -0.63 4.58 -7.23
CA LYS A 82 -0.44 4.15 -8.63
C LYS A 82 0.73 4.85 -9.33
N ARG A 83 1.31 5.92 -8.76
CA ARG A 83 2.62 6.45 -9.20
C ARG A 83 3.77 5.56 -8.78
N GLN A 84 3.57 4.73 -7.75
CA GLN A 84 4.32 3.48 -7.69
C GLN A 84 3.86 2.68 -8.91
N ARG A 85 4.68 2.72 -9.97
CA ARG A 85 4.64 1.73 -11.03
C ARG A 85 4.34 0.41 -10.34
N LYS A 86 3.25 -0.26 -10.74
CA LYS A 86 3.15 -1.71 -10.51
C LYS A 86 4.54 -2.23 -10.86
N PRO A 87 5.34 -2.77 -9.92
CA PRO A 87 6.67 -3.23 -10.27
C PRO A 87 6.43 -4.10 -11.49
N GLU A 88 7.09 -3.71 -12.58
CA GLU A 88 7.13 -4.53 -13.77
C GLU A 88 7.42 -5.93 -13.26
N ARG A 89 6.61 -6.88 -13.69
CA ARG A 89 6.75 -8.27 -13.24
C ARG A 89 8.09 -8.71 -13.81
N GLN A 90 9.16 -8.43 -13.07
CA GLN A 90 10.50 -8.82 -13.41
C GLN A 90 10.43 -10.33 -13.44
N GLU A 91 10.78 -10.86 -14.59
CA GLU A 91 11.25 -12.23 -14.75
C GLU A 91 12.16 -12.52 -13.56
N PHE A 92 12.01 -13.71 -12.97
CA PHE A 92 12.62 -14.12 -11.72
C PHE A 92 14.13 -13.87 -11.68
N GLU A 93 14.53 -12.66 -11.32
CA GLU A 93 15.72 -12.42 -10.53
C GLU A 93 15.31 -12.65 -9.08
N ALA A 94 16.15 -13.31 -8.29
CA ALA A 94 15.95 -13.54 -6.86
C ALA A 94 16.02 -12.25 -6.03
N VAL A 95 15.19 -11.27 -6.37
CA VAL A 95 15.01 -9.96 -5.74
C VAL A 95 14.07 -10.07 -4.55
N PHE A 96 13.83 -11.28 -4.03
CA PHE A 96 12.95 -11.48 -2.89
C PHE A 96 13.40 -10.68 -1.66
N ALA A 97 12.57 -9.68 -1.36
CA ALA A 97 12.26 -9.18 -0.03
C ALA A 97 13.44 -8.60 0.77
N ALA A 98 14.03 -7.51 0.26
CA ALA A 98 14.52 -6.51 1.21
C ALA A 98 13.29 -5.86 1.87
N ARG A 99 13.03 -6.16 3.15
CA ARG A 99 12.32 -5.17 3.97
C ARG A 99 13.15 -3.88 3.90
N ASP A 100 12.50 -2.73 3.73
CA ASP A 100 13.14 -1.40 3.52
C ASP A 100 14.25 -1.01 4.52
N ASN A 101 14.49 -1.78 5.59
CA ASN A 101 15.53 -1.56 6.61
C ASN A 101 16.48 -2.76 6.86
N ALA A 102 16.58 -3.72 5.95
CA ALA A 102 17.50 -4.85 6.15
C ALA A 102 18.97 -4.43 5.94
N ASN A 103 19.86 -4.83 6.86
CA ASN A 103 21.30 -4.58 6.75
C ASN A 103 21.83 -5.13 5.40
N PRO A 104 22.54 -4.33 4.59
CA PRO A 104 22.99 -4.72 3.26
C PRO A 104 23.85 -5.99 3.26
N ALA A 105 24.69 -6.20 4.28
CA ALA A 105 25.51 -7.40 4.39
C ALA A 105 24.66 -8.67 4.55
N ARG A 106 23.56 -8.59 5.33
CA ARG A 106 22.63 -9.71 5.50
C ARG A 106 21.84 -10.01 4.24
N LEU A 107 21.48 -8.97 3.48
CA LEU A 107 20.81 -9.13 2.19
C LEU A 107 21.72 -9.84 1.17
N VAL A 108 22.99 -9.44 1.10
CA VAL A 108 23.95 -10.08 0.19
C VAL A 108 24.18 -11.53 0.58
N ALA A 109 24.40 -11.82 1.87
CA ALA A 109 24.58 -13.19 2.35
C ALA A 109 23.36 -14.08 2.00
N PHE A 110 22.15 -13.60 2.30
CA PHE A 110 20.93 -14.33 1.94
C PHE A 110 20.82 -14.57 0.43
N LYS A 111 21.14 -13.58 -0.41
CA LYS A 111 21.10 -13.73 -1.88
C LYS A 111 22.05 -14.82 -2.36
N LEU A 112 23.27 -14.87 -1.83
CA LEU A 112 24.25 -15.89 -2.20
C LEU A 112 23.78 -17.29 -1.78
N ASP A 113 23.36 -17.44 -0.52
CA ASP A 113 22.86 -18.71 0.02
C ASP A 113 21.63 -19.19 -0.76
N PHE A 114 20.69 -18.28 -1.05
CA PHE A 114 19.47 -18.59 -1.78
C PHE A 114 19.75 -19.00 -3.22
N GLN A 115 20.64 -18.31 -3.92
CA GLN A 115 21.01 -18.66 -5.30
C GLN A 115 21.67 -20.04 -5.37
N GLN A 116 22.56 -20.35 -4.43
CA GLN A 116 23.21 -21.65 -4.36
C GLN A 116 22.19 -22.77 -4.11
N TRP A 117 21.36 -22.64 -3.08
CA TRP A 117 20.31 -23.61 -2.78
C TRP A 117 19.31 -23.76 -3.93
N PHE A 118 18.89 -22.66 -4.54
CA PHE A 118 17.94 -22.70 -5.65
C PHE A 118 18.54 -23.44 -6.85
N ALA A 119 19.83 -23.30 -7.13
CA ALA A 119 20.50 -24.01 -8.20
C ALA A 119 20.47 -25.54 -8.03
N GLU A 120 20.53 -26.03 -6.78
CA GLU A 120 20.50 -27.46 -6.42
C GLU A 120 19.11 -28.10 -6.57
N LEU A 121 18.04 -27.31 -6.64
CA LEU A 121 16.68 -27.81 -6.79
C LEU A 121 16.46 -28.45 -8.18
N ASN A 122 15.66 -29.53 -8.21
CA ASN A 122 15.19 -30.10 -9.47
C ASN A 122 14.21 -29.13 -10.19
N PRO A 123 13.98 -29.30 -11.50
CA PRO A 123 13.19 -28.34 -12.28
C PRO A 123 11.79 -28.09 -11.71
N ARG A 124 11.13 -29.14 -11.22
CA ARG A 124 9.78 -29.03 -10.67
C ARG A 124 9.74 -28.30 -9.33
N ALA A 125 10.74 -28.51 -8.49
CA ALA A 125 10.91 -27.80 -7.22
C ALA A 125 11.23 -26.31 -7.46
N LYS A 126 12.03 -25.99 -8.50
CA LYS A 126 12.30 -24.62 -8.92
C LYS A 126 11.02 -23.88 -9.31
N GLU A 127 10.19 -24.47 -10.17
CA GLU A 127 8.91 -23.87 -10.59
C GLU A 127 7.99 -23.57 -9.39
N VAL A 128 7.86 -24.52 -8.45
CA VAL A 128 7.04 -24.31 -7.25
C VAL A 128 7.63 -23.22 -6.36
N ALA A 129 8.96 -23.26 -6.13
CA ALA A 129 9.65 -22.28 -5.30
C ALA A 129 9.54 -20.86 -5.88
N GLU A 130 9.69 -20.71 -7.19
CA GLU A 130 9.55 -19.44 -7.91
C GLU A 130 8.13 -18.87 -7.77
N LEU A 131 7.10 -19.66 -8.07
CA LEU A 131 5.71 -19.21 -7.96
C LEU A 131 5.34 -18.83 -6.52
N LEU A 132 5.79 -19.61 -5.54
CA LEU A 132 5.56 -19.31 -4.12
C LEU A 132 6.30 -18.05 -3.69
N ALA A 133 7.55 -17.90 -4.12
CA ALA A 133 8.33 -16.72 -3.79
C ALA A 133 7.62 -15.47 -4.32
N LEU A 134 7.14 -15.49 -5.57
CA LEU A 134 6.37 -14.40 -6.21
C LEU A 134 5.09 -13.99 -5.46
N GLY A 135 4.73 -14.69 -4.38
CA GLY A 135 3.61 -14.37 -3.51
C GLY A 135 2.30 -14.99 -3.97
N HIS A 136 2.34 -15.95 -4.90
CA HIS A 136 1.14 -16.66 -5.31
C HIS A 136 0.60 -17.54 -4.17
N GLU A 137 -0.72 -17.51 -4.01
CA GLU A 137 -1.40 -18.36 -3.04
C GLU A 137 -1.35 -19.84 -3.46
N THR A 138 -1.43 -20.75 -2.49
CA THR A 138 -1.34 -22.21 -2.71
C THR A 138 -2.31 -22.70 -3.79
N GLN A 139 -3.54 -22.17 -3.83
CA GLN A 139 -4.53 -22.55 -4.84
C GLN A 139 -4.12 -22.10 -6.24
N VAL A 140 -3.66 -20.86 -6.37
CA VAL A 140 -3.20 -20.30 -7.65
C VAL A 140 -2.00 -21.08 -8.20
N VAL A 141 -1.03 -21.43 -7.34
CA VAL A 141 0.12 -22.26 -7.73
C VAL A 141 -0.33 -23.66 -8.16
N ALA A 142 -1.29 -24.25 -7.45
CA ALA A 142 -1.82 -25.57 -7.77
C ALA A 142 -2.49 -25.58 -9.14
N GLU A 143 -3.30 -24.57 -9.45
CA GLU A 143 -3.94 -24.38 -10.76
C GLU A 143 -2.91 -24.16 -11.87
N MET A 144 -1.92 -23.28 -11.68
CA MET A 144 -0.88 -23.00 -12.67
C MET A 144 -0.04 -24.23 -13.01
N LEU A 145 0.20 -25.11 -12.03
CA LEU A 145 1.02 -26.30 -12.19
C LEU A 145 0.20 -27.57 -12.48
N GLY A 146 -1.13 -27.50 -12.51
CA GLY A 146 -2.01 -28.65 -12.73
C GLY A 146 -1.91 -29.71 -11.63
N VAL A 147 -1.67 -29.31 -10.38
CA VAL A 147 -1.54 -30.20 -9.22
C VAL A 147 -2.59 -29.89 -8.16
N THR A 148 -2.69 -30.75 -7.13
CA THR A 148 -3.59 -30.47 -6.00
C THR A 148 -2.97 -29.44 -5.03
N PRO A 149 -3.78 -28.63 -4.32
CA PRO A 149 -3.27 -27.75 -3.27
C PRO A 149 -2.50 -28.49 -2.16
N GLY A 150 -2.87 -29.75 -1.89
CA GLY A 150 -2.15 -30.63 -0.98
C GLY A 150 -0.72 -30.93 -1.44
N ALA A 151 -0.52 -31.18 -2.75
CA ALA A 151 0.81 -31.39 -3.32
C ALA A 151 1.69 -30.13 -3.18
N VAL A 152 1.14 -28.93 -3.43
CA VAL A 152 1.87 -27.66 -3.20
C VAL A 152 2.26 -27.48 -1.74
N SER A 153 1.37 -27.87 -0.81
CA SER A 153 1.66 -27.82 0.63
C SER A 153 2.78 -28.80 1.04
N GLN A 154 2.84 -29.99 0.41
CA GLN A 154 3.95 -30.93 0.59
C GLN A 154 5.26 -30.37 0.02
N TRP A 155 5.21 -29.77 -1.17
CA TRP A 155 6.38 -29.11 -1.77
C TRP A 155 6.92 -27.99 -0.87
N ARG A 156 6.05 -27.17 -0.27
CA ARG A 156 6.47 -26.12 0.66
C ARG A 156 7.30 -26.69 1.82
N ARG A 157 6.84 -27.78 2.44
CA ARG A 157 7.59 -28.46 3.52
C ARG A 157 8.92 -29.04 3.03
N ARG A 158 8.94 -29.62 1.82
CA ARG A 158 10.18 -30.18 1.23
C ARG A 158 11.21 -29.08 0.93
N LEU A 159 10.77 -27.95 0.38
CA LEU A 159 11.60 -26.79 0.10
C LEU A 159 12.15 -26.17 1.39
N GLU A 160 11.31 -26.05 2.42
CA GLU A 160 11.76 -25.59 3.74
C GLU A 160 12.80 -26.55 4.34
N SER A 161 12.54 -27.86 4.28
CA SER A 161 13.48 -28.87 4.79
C SER A 161 14.80 -28.85 4.03
N SER A 162 14.78 -28.68 2.71
CA SER A 162 16.01 -28.62 1.91
C SER A 162 16.80 -27.34 2.19
N TRP A 163 16.12 -26.21 2.40
CA TRP A 163 16.78 -24.96 2.77
C TRP A 163 17.58 -25.06 4.08
N TYR A 164 17.01 -25.74 5.09
CA TYR A 164 17.72 -25.97 6.35
C TYR A 164 18.80 -27.06 6.26
N ALA A 165 18.78 -27.92 5.23
CA ALA A 165 19.79 -28.94 5.04
C ALA A 165 21.06 -28.41 4.32
N THR A 166 20.90 -27.39 3.47
CA THR A 166 22.02 -26.73 2.76
C THR A 166 22.78 -25.72 3.64
N ARG A 167 22.26 -25.41 4.84
CA ARG A 167 22.79 -24.40 5.76
C ARG A 167 23.37 -25.01 7.02
#